data_AF-A0A443P913-F1
#
_entry.id   AF-A0A443P913-F1
#
_cell.length_a   1.000
_cell.length_b   1.000
_cell.length_c   1.000
_cell.angle_alpha   90.00
_cell.angle_beta   90.00
_cell.angle_gamma   90.00
#
_symmetry.space_group_name_H-M   'P 1'
#
loop_
_entity.id
_entity.type
_entity.pdbx_description
1 polymer ?
#
loop_
_entity_poly.entity_id
_entity_poly.type
_entity_poly.pdbx_seq_one_letter_code
_entity_poly.pdbx_strand_id
1 'polypeptide(L)'
;MASSSSSSSVSPSAQTAADPKNDLRKKIRGHEVAIAELNNLSSSRAIYQRNGTIYFRTSIKAATSSEQSKHSFKAYDIHFSILTSSEQKQLDLAKSQLQKLSSA
;
A
#
# COMPACT_ATOMS: atom_id res chain seq x y z
N MET A 1 -43.77 28.67 -3.28
CA MET A 1 -43.72 27.28 -2.78
C MET A 1 -42.32 26.76 -3.08
N ALA A 2 -41.48 26.57 -2.05
CA ALA A 2 -40.09 26.15 -2.22
C ALA A 2 -40.01 24.62 -2.14
N SER A 3 -39.50 23.98 -3.20
CA SER A 3 -39.29 22.53 -3.27
C SER A 3 -37.96 22.17 -2.61
N SER A 4 -38.02 21.49 -1.48
CA SER A 4 -36.89 20.93 -0.75
C SER A 4 -36.29 19.75 -1.50
N SER A 5 -35.03 19.87 -1.91
CA SER A 5 -34.21 18.78 -2.44
C SER A 5 -33.88 17.77 -1.35
N SER A 6 -34.32 16.53 -1.52
CA SER A 6 -33.94 15.39 -0.69
C SER A 6 -32.46 15.05 -0.91
N SER A 7 -31.59 15.47 0.00
CA SER A 7 -30.22 14.98 0.08
C SER A 7 -30.25 13.55 0.61
N SER A 8 -29.93 12.60 -0.27
CA SER A 8 -29.62 11.23 0.12
C SER A 8 -28.46 11.26 1.10
N SER A 9 -28.75 11.04 2.38
CA SER A 9 -27.76 10.82 3.42
C SER A 9 -27.01 9.53 3.11
N VAL A 10 -25.91 9.65 2.39
CA VAL A 10 -24.88 8.62 2.35
C VAL A 10 -24.30 8.51 3.75
N SER A 11 -24.84 7.57 4.51
CA SER A 11 -24.24 7.10 5.75
C SER A 11 -22.77 6.78 5.46
N PRO A 12 -21.79 7.36 6.18
CA PRO A 12 -20.43 6.86 6.12
C PRO A 12 -20.45 5.51 6.84
N SER A 13 -20.80 4.46 6.10
CA SER A 13 -20.69 3.08 6.56
C SER A 13 -19.23 2.85 6.90
N ALA A 14 -18.99 2.75 8.21
CA ALA A 14 -17.81 2.20 8.87
C ALA A 14 -16.49 2.43 8.12
N GLN A 15 -15.66 3.32 8.68
CA GLN A 15 -14.21 3.18 8.53
C GLN A 15 -13.84 1.77 9.00
N THR A 16 -13.85 0.80 8.08
CA THR A 16 -13.14 -0.46 8.25
C THR A 16 -11.72 -0.01 8.49
N ALA A 17 -11.23 -0.16 9.73
CA ALA A 17 -9.85 0.12 10.06
C ALA A 17 -9.00 -0.62 9.01
N ALA A 18 -8.50 0.14 8.03
CA ALA A 18 -7.84 -0.46 6.91
C ALA A 18 -6.60 -1.10 7.49
N ASP A 19 -6.52 -2.43 7.42
CA ASP A 19 -5.33 -3.13 7.87
C ASP A 19 -4.13 -2.43 7.25
N PRO A 20 -3.15 -1.92 8.03
CA PRO A 20 -2.05 -1.13 7.49
C PRO A 20 -1.25 -1.92 6.43
N LYS A 21 -1.33 -3.26 6.47
CA LYS A 21 -0.84 -4.18 5.44
C LYS A 21 -1.58 -4.04 4.10
N ASN A 22 -2.90 -3.88 4.11
CA ASN A 22 -3.71 -3.72 2.91
C ASN A 22 -3.44 -2.36 2.23
N ASP A 23 -3.31 -1.29 3.01
CA ASP A 23 -2.96 0.02 2.45
C ASP A 23 -1.54 0.03 1.86
N LEU A 24 -0.62 -0.69 2.49
CA LEU A 24 0.72 -0.91 1.95
C LEU A 24 0.68 -1.69 0.62
N ARG A 25 -0.15 -2.73 0.51
CA ARG A 25 -0.36 -3.48 -0.74
C ARG A 25 -0.93 -2.59 -1.86
N LYS A 26 -1.93 -1.76 -1.55
CA LYS A 26 -2.49 -0.79 -2.52
C LYS A 26 -1.41 0.16 -3.02
N LYS A 27 -0.56 0.66 -2.12
CA LYS A 27 0.53 1.56 -2.46
C LYS A 27 1.57 0.90 -3.36
N ILE A 28 1.95 -0.35 -3.07
CA ILE A 28 2.83 -1.15 -3.93
C ILE A 28 2.23 -1.30 -5.34
N ARG A 29 0.94 -1.67 -5.43
CA ARG A 29 0.24 -1.77 -6.71
C ARG A 29 0.27 -0.45 -7.48
N GLY A 30 0.09 0.67 -6.78
CA GLY A 30 0.18 2.01 -7.38
C GLY A 30 1.58 2.30 -7.96
N HIS A 31 2.65 1.93 -7.25
CA HIS A 31 4.02 2.07 -7.74
C HIS A 31 4.30 1.18 -8.96
N GLU A 32 3.78 -0.05 -8.99
CA GLU A 32 3.89 -0.94 -10.16
C GLU A 32 3.24 -0.34 -11.41
N VAL A 33 2.02 0.18 -11.25
CA VAL A 33 1.29 0.85 -12.32
C VAL A 33 2.05 2.08 -12.81
N ALA A 34 2.56 2.91 -11.90
CA ALA A 34 3.35 4.09 -12.26
C ALA A 34 4.60 3.71 -13.07
N ILE A 35 5.31 2.63 -12.71
CA ILE A 35 6.47 2.14 -13.48
C ILE A 35 6.05 1.73 -14.89
N ALA A 36 4.95 0.98 -15.04
CA ALA A 36 4.44 0.55 -16.34
C ALA A 36 4.02 1.75 -17.20
N GLU A 37 3.33 2.73 -16.61
CA GLU A 37 2.94 3.96 -17.29
C GLU A 37 4.15 4.78 -17.74
N LEU A 38 5.15 4.96 -16.86
CA LEU A 38 6.40 5.67 -17.18
C LEU A 38 7.14 5.04 -18.36
N ASN A 39 7.18 3.71 -18.41
CA ASN A 39 7.83 2.97 -19.49
C ASN A 39 7.09 3.05 -20.84
N ASN A 40 5.78 3.37 -20.82
CA ASN A 40 4.98 3.54 -22.03
C ASN A 40 4.99 4.99 -22.56
N LEU A 41 5.66 5.92 -21.89
CA LEU A 41 5.78 7.30 -22.34
C LEU A 41 6.97 7.46 -23.30
N SER A 42 6.83 8.37 -24.27
CA SER A 42 7.95 8.79 -25.13
C SER A 42 9.09 9.36 -24.29
N SER A 43 10.34 8.94 -24.54
CA SER A 43 11.52 9.35 -23.76
C SER A 43 11.72 10.87 -23.66
N SER A 44 11.27 11.63 -24.67
CA SER A 44 11.35 13.10 -24.71
C SER A 44 10.27 13.79 -23.87
N ARG A 45 9.29 13.06 -23.35
CA ARG A 45 8.19 13.63 -22.58
C ARG A 45 8.69 14.17 -21.24
N ALA A 46 8.38 15.41 -20.95
CA ALA A 46 8.68 16.02 -19.66
C ALA A 46 7.78 15.43 -18.57
N ILE A 47 8.38 15.09 -17.43
CA ILE A 47 7.67 14.59 -16.25
C ILE A 47 7.93 15.52 -15.07
N TYR A 48 6.95 15.63 -14.19
CA TYR A 48 7.02 16.51 -13.04
C TYR A 48 6.77 15.71 -11.76
N GLN A 49 7.73 15.74 -10.84
CA GLN A 49 7.61 15.12 -9.53
C GLN A 49 7.14 16.17 -8.52
N ARG A 50 6.05 15.87 -7.81
CA ARG A 50 5.56 16.72 -6.72
C ARG A 50 6.40 16.53 -5.46
N ASN A 51 6.79 17.64 -4.83
CA ASN A 51 7.37 17.68 -3.49
C ASN A 51 6.70 18.83 -2.71
N GLY A 52 5.79 18.50 -1.79
CA GLY A 52 4.95 19.48 -1.12
C GLY A 52 3.98 20.18 -2.09
N THR A 53 4.07 21.50 -2.19
CA THR A 53 3.25 22.34 -3.08
C THR A 53 3.92 22.64 -4.43
N ILE A 54 5.18 22.25 -4.63
CA ILE A 54 5.95 22.54 -5.84
C ILE A 54 6.23 21.28 -6.65
N TYR A 55 6.43 21.49 -7.96
CA TYR A 55 6.69 20.43 -8.92
C TYR A 55 8.07 20.64 -9.56
N PHE A 56 8.90 19.60 -9.56
CA PHE A 56 10.22 19.61 -10.18
C PHE A 56 10.22 18.79 -11.46
N ARG A 57 10.74 19.38 -12.54
CA ARG A 57 10.90 18.66 -13.80
C ARG A 57 11.94 17.56 -13.61
N THR A 58 11.59 16.35 -14.06
CA THR A 58 12.43 15.17 -14.02
C THR A 58 12.40 14.43 -15.37
N SER A 59 13.30 13.47 -15.54
CA SER A 59 13.33 12.59 -16.72
C SER A 59 12.59 11.28 -16.41
N ILE A 60 12.13 10.59 -17.46
CA ILE A 60 11.51 9.26 -17.33
C ILE A 60 12.45 8.29 -16.62
N LYS A 61 13.74 8.26 -16.98
CA LYS A 61 14.73 7.38 -16.33
C LYS A 61 14.85 7.62 -14.83
N ALA A 62 14.89 8.89 -14.41
CA ALA A 62 14.97 9.25 -13.00
C ALA A 62 13.67 8.96 -12.25
N ALA A 63 12.51 9.22 -12.88
CA ALA A 63 11.20 8.89 -12.33
C ALA A 63 11.04 7.37 -12.14
N THR A 64 11.38 6.57 -13.14
CA THR A 64 11.30 5.10 -13.08
C THR A 64 12.21 4.56 -11.98
N SER A 65 13.46 5.03 -11.88
CA SER A 65 14.38 4.62 -10.82
C SER A 65 13.84 4.97 -9.42
N SER A 66 13.24 6.15 -9.26
CA SER A 66 12.61 6.56 -8.00
C SER A 66 11.43 5.68 -7.62
N GLU A 67 10.53 5.38 -8.56
CA GLU A 67 9.39 4.48 -8.32
C GLU A 67 9.83 3.05 -8.04
N GLN A 68 10.86 2.55 -8.74
CA GLN A 68 11.45 1.23 -8.51
C GLN A 68 12.04 1.10 -7.11
N SER A 69 12.73 2.14 -6.63
CA SER A 69 13.29 2.18 -5.27
C SER A 69 12.18 2.14 -4.21
N LYS A 70 11.10 2.92 -4.41
CA LYS A 70 9.93 2.92 -3.51
C LYS A 70 9.21 1.58 -3.50
N HIS A 71 8.99 1.00 -4.67
CA HIS A 71 8.36 -0.32 -4.83
C HIS A 71 9.16 -1.40 -4.11
N SER A 72 10.47 -1.46 -4.37
CA SER A 72 11.38 -2.44 -3.77
C SER A 72 11.39 -2.33 -2.24
N PHE A 73 11.63 -1.13 -1.70
CA PHE A 73 11.64 -0.90 -0.24
C PHE A 73 10.31 -1.32 0.43
N LYS A 74 9.17 -1.01 -0.19
CA LYS A 74 7.84 -1.33 0.36
C LYS A 74 7.48 -2.81 0.20
N ALA A 75 7.94 -3.47 -0.85
CA ALA A 75 7.77 -4.91 -1.03
C ALA A 75 8.55 -5.71 0.03
N TYR A 76 9.77 -5.29 0.36
CA TYR A 76 10.55 -5.88 1.46
C TYR A 76 9.86 -5.71 2.82
N ASP A 77 9.30 -4.53 3.11
CA ASP A 77 8.53 -4.28 4.34
C ASP A 77 7.38 -5.31 4.51
N ILE A 78 6.63 -5.58 3.44
CA ILE A 78 5.55 -6.59 3.47
C ILE A 78 6.12 -7.99 3.67
N HIS A 79 7.14 -8.38 2.91
CA HIS A 79 7.71 -9.73 2.99
C HIS A 79 8.26 -10.02 4.40
N PHE A 80 8.98 -9.06 4.99
CA PHE A 80 9.52 -9.17 6.34
C PHE A 80 8.40 -9.24 7.40
N SER A 81 7.35 -8.42 7.25
CA SER A 81 6.19 -8.47 8.15
C SER A 81 5.41 -9.79 8.04
N ILE A 82 5.28 -10.35 6.85
CA ILE A 82 4.62 -11.66 6.64
C ILE A 82 5.45 -12.77 7.28
N LEU A 83 6.78 -12.77 7.09
CA LEU A 83 7.68 -13.77 7.65
C LEU A 83 7.60 -13.80 9.18
N THR A 84 7.78 -12.64 9.83
CA THR A 84 7.69 -12.51 11.30
C THR A 84 6.31 -12.88 11.85
N SER A 85 5.24 -12.51 11.14
CA SER A 85 3.87 -12.90 11.52
C SER A 85 3.65 -14.42 11.43
N SER A 86 4.34 -15.11 10.50
CA SER A 86 4.21 -16.56 10.34
C SER A 86 4.93 -17.33 11.44
N GLU A 87 6.11 -16.85 11.87
CA GLU A 87 6.88 -17.42 12.98
C GLU A 87 6.10 -17.32 14.29
N GLN A 88 5.55 -16.13 14.58
CA GLN A 88 4.77 -15.93 15.80
C GLN A 88 3.57 -16.88 15.90
N LYS A 89 2.86 -17.10 14.78
CA LYS A 89 1.74 -18.05 14.72
C LYS A 89 2.18 -19.49 15.01
N GLN A 90 3.33 -19.92 14.50
CA GLN A 90 3.85 -21.26 14.80
C GLN A 90 4.19 -21.40 16.28
N LEU A 91 4.78 -20.35 16.87
CA LEU A 91 5.14 -20.30 18.27
C LEU A 91 3.90 -20.39 19.18
N ASP A 92 2.84 -19.66 18.85
CA ASP A 92 1.58 -19.68 19.59
C ASP A 92 0.90 -21.06 19.50
N LEU A 93 0.97 -21.71 18.32
CA LEU A 93 0.43 -23.05 18.10
C LEU A 93 1.21 -24.10 18.90
N ALA A 94 2.55 -24.02 18.91
CA ALA A 94 3.41 -24.90 19.69
C ALA A 94 3.16 -24.76 21.20
N LYS A 95 3.03 -23.51 21.69
CA LYS A 95 2.68 -23.23 23.10
C LYS A 95 1.33 -23.82 23.48
N SER A 96 0.33 -23.69 22.60
CA SER A 96 -1.01 -24.26 22.83
C SER A 96 -0.98 -25.79 22.92
N GLN A 97 -0.21 -26.46 22.05
CA GLN A 97 -0.05 -27.92 22.10
C GLN A 97 0.63 -28.38 23.40
N LEU A 98 1.67 -27.67 23.85
CA LEU A 98 2.36 -27.96 25.12
C LEU A 98 1.42 -27.81 26.33
N GLN A 99 0.63 -26.73 26.38
CA GLN A 99 -0.31 -26.51 27.47
C GLN A 99 -1.38 -27.62 27.54
N LYS A 100 -1.81 -28.13 26.37
CA LYS A 100 -2.77 -29.24 26.30
C LYS A 100 -2.22 -30.55 26.85
N LEU A 101 -0.91 -30.79 26.73
CA LEU A 101 -0.26 -31.97 27.28
C LEU A 101 0.05 -31.83 28.77
N SER A 102 0.29 -30.62 29.27
CA SER A 102 0.55 -30.38 30.70
C SER A 102 -0.71 -30.35 31.56
N SER A 103 -1.89 -30.41 30.96
CA SER A 103 -3.20 -30.38 31.64
C SER A 103 -3.93 -31.73 31.61
N ALA A 104 -3.25 -32.79 31.17
CA ALA A 104 -3.65 -34.20 31.26
C ALA A 104 -2.82 -34.91 32.33
#